data_AF-A0A5C3KWD5-F1
#
_entry.id   AF-A0A5C3KWD5-F1
#
_cell.length_a   1.000
_cell.length_b   1.000
_cell.length_c   1.000
_cell.angle_alpha   90.00
_cell.angle_beta   90.00
_cell.angle_gamma   90.00
#
_symmetry.space_group_name_H-M   'P 1'
#
loop_
_entity.id
_entity.type
_entity.pdbx_description
1 polymer ?
#
loop_
_entity_poly.entity_id
_entity_poly.type
_entity_poly.pdbx_seq_one_letter_code
_entity_poly.pdbx_strand_id
1 'polypeptide(L)'
;MSASPIFDATTGFGGDGVPGTYTPPPDPHNEAGIIPRIYRGCIGDGPFKDTKIHLGPGKLVTTHCIVRGISEGTRRGMTSANVAAVISLAGTYERLRVMVDSFANGMIHGAGHATVGGEMLNIYSAGADPLFYLHHANLDRVWWKWQQADPEKRMYDVSGPTTQGGKEEVTLDFMLDFPALGPNVTVREIMDAGQAPGCFEYDY
;
A
#
# COMPACT_ATOMS: atom_id res chain seq x y z
N MET A 1 -4.95 11.29 -13.03
CA MET A 1 -4.16 10.06 -12.79
C MET A 1 -4.51 8.92 -13.73
N SER A 2 -5.72 8.84 -14.29
CA SER A 2 -6.03 7.86 -15.36
C SER A 2 -5.08 7.88 -16.57
N ALA A 3 -4.43 9.02 -16.85
CA ALA A 3 -3.39 9.16 -17.88
C ALA A 3 -1.95 8.85 -17.40
N SER A 4 -1.79 8.34 -16.18
CA SER A 4 -0.47 7.95 -15.66
C SER A 4 0.07 6.78 -16.48
N PRO A 5 1.38 6.76 -16.83
CA PRO A 5 1.99 5.65 -17.56
C PRO A 5 1.85 4.30 -16.86
N ILE A 6 1.67 4.29 -15.53
CA ILE A 6 1.45 3.03 -14.78
C ILE A 6 0.16 2.32 -15.21
N PHE A 7 -0.80 3.05 -15.78
CA PHE A 7 -2.06 2.51 -16.28
C PHE A 7 -2.06 2.26 -17.80
N ASP A 8 -0.90 2.42 -18.46
CA ASP A 8 -0.78 2.14 -19.88
C ASP A 8 -1.03 0.65 -20.18
N ALA A 9 -1.73 0.37 -21.27
CA ALA A 9 -2.14 -0.98 -21.65
C ALA A 9 -0.98 -1.85 -22.20
N THR A 10 0.17 -1.25 -22.54
CA THR A 10 1.30 -1.98 -23.13
C THR A 10 2.51 -1.98 -22.23
N THR A 11 2.85 -0.82 -21.69
CA THR A 11 4.06 -0.57 -20.90
C THR A 11 3.79 -0.46 -19.40
N GLY A 12 2.51 -0.39 -19.00
CA GLY A 12 2.06 -0.30 -17.63
C GLY A 12 1.40 -1.58 -17.12
N PHE A 13 0.49 -1.40 -16.15
CA PHE A 13 -0.20 -2.47 -15.41
C PHE A 13 -1.67 -2.58 -15.81
N GLY A 14 -2.04 -2.04 -16.97
CA GLY A 14 -3.42 -1.94 -17.42
C GLY A 14 -4.21 -0.82 -16.74
N GLY A 15 -5.32 -0.46 -17.35
CA GLY A 15 -6.18 0.65 -16.96
C GLY A 15 -7.22 0.30 -15.91
N ASP A 16 -8.38 0.94 -16.04
CA ASP A 16 -9.49 0.85 -15.10
C ASP A 16 -10.37 -0.40 -15.33
N GLY A 17 -11.22 -0.68 -14.36
CA GLY A 17 -12.24 -1.72 -14.41
C GLY A 17 -13.35 -1.40 -15.43
N VAL A 18 -13.71 -2.41 -16.24
CA VAL A 18 -14.83 -2.33 -17.20
C VAL A 18 -16.16 -2.59 -16.47
N PRO A 19 -17.09 -1.63 -16.39
CA PRO A 19 -18.36 -1.81 -15.69
C PRO A 19 -19.12 -3.07 -16.12
N GLY A 20 -19.70 -3.78 -15.15
CA GLY A 20 -20.55 -4.96 -15.41
C GLY A 20 -19.79 -6.27 -15.66
N THR A 21 -18.45 -6.25 -15.70
CA THR A 21 -17.63 -7.46 -15.84
C THR A 21 -17.38 -8.20 -14.52
N TYR A 22 -17.68 -7.56 -13.39
CA TYR A 22 -17.55 -8.15 -12.06
C TYR A 22 -18.68 -7.71 -11.15
N THR A 23 -19.19 -8.64 -10.35
CA THR A 23 -20.14 -8.38 -9.27
C THR A 23 -19.52 -8.94 -7.99
N PRO A 24 -19.28 -8.11 -6.96
CA PRO A 24 -18.73 -8.61 -5.70
C PRO A 24 -19.63 -9.71 -5.10
N PRO A 25 -19.05 -10.78 -4.55
CA PRO A 25 -19.81 -11.77 -3.80
C PRO A 25 -20.49 -11.12 -2.58
N PRO A 26 -21.58 -11.72 -2.08
CA PRO A 26 -22.27 -11.20 -0.90
C PRO A 26 -21.39 -11.31 0.36
N ASP A 27 -21.43 -10.26 1.19
CA ASP A 27 -20.79 -10.20 2.51
C ASP A 27 -21.84 -9.81 3.57
N PRO A 28 -22.78 -10.72 3.90
CA PRO A 28 -23.96 -10.40 4.70
C PRO A 28 -23.61 -10.02 6.15
N HIS A 29 -22.44 -10.42 6.64
CA HIS A 29 -21.96 -10.14 7.99
C HIS A 29 -20.89 -9.05 8.02
N ASN A 30 -20.53 -8.46 6.87
CA ASN A 30 -19.48 -7.45 6.74
C ASN A 30 -18.13 -7.92 7.32
N GLU A 31 -17.85 -9.21 7.22
CA GLU A 31 -16.65 -9.85 7.76
C GLU A 31 -15.51 -9.84 6.75
N ALA A 32 -15.85 -9.89 5.46
CA ALA A 32 -14.89 -9.80 4.37
C ALA A 32 -14.47 -8.35 4.09
N GLY A 33 -15.21 -7.35 4.59
CA GLY A 33 -14.89 -5.94 4.39
C GLY A 33 -15.17 -5.49 2.95
N ILE A 34 -16.16 -6.10 2.29
CA ILE A 34 -16.53 -5.75 0.92
C ILE A 34 -17.31 -4.43 0.94
N ILE A 35 -16.81 -3.45 0.18
CA ILE A 35 -17.50 -2.19 -0.07
C ILE A 35 -17.94 -2.20 -1.55
N PRO A 36 -19.18 -2.59 -1.91
CA PRO A 36 -19.52 -2.85 -3.31
C PRO A 36 -19.21 -1.68 -4.28
N ARG A 37 -19.38 -0.44 -3.81
CA ARG A 37 -19.13 0.77 -4.62
C ARG A 37 -17.68 0.98 -5.07
N ILE A 38 -16.69 0.32 -4.46
CA ILE A 38 -15.28 0.49 -4.84
C ILE A 38 -14.87 -0.47 -5.96
N TYR A 39 -15.67 -1.50 -6.25
CA TYR A 39 -15.41 -2.50 -7.28
C TYR A 39 -16.15 -2.12 -8.57
N ARG A 40 -15.46 -1.51 -9.54
CA ARG A 40 -16.08 -1.11 -10.82
C ARG A 40 -16.20 -2.28 -11.79
N GLY A 41 -15.15 -3.08 -11.91
CA GLY A 41 -15.09 -4.20 -12.86
C GLY A 41 -13.68 -4.78 -13.03
N CYS A 42 -13.58 -5.89 -13.74
CA CYS A 42 -12.30 -6.44 -14.19
C CYS A 42 -11.52 -5.40 -15.00
N ILE A 43 -10.21 -5.32 -14.81
CA ILE A 43 -9.36 -4.49 -15.67
C ILE A 43 -9.53 -4.90 -17.15
N GLY A 44 -9.68 -3.90 -18.03
CA GLY A 44 -10.06 -4.15 -19.42
C GLY A 44 -8.90 -4.44 -20.38
N ASP A 45 -7.69 -4.10 -19.98
CA ASP A 45 -6.49 -4.13 -20.81
C ASP A 45 -5.23 -4.32 -19.96
N GLY A 46 -4.06 -4.27 -20.59
CA GLY A 46 -2.79 -4.47 -19.89
C GLY A 46 -2.34 -5.93 -19.81
N PRO A 47 -1.10 -6.15 -19.36
CA PRO A 47 -0.51 -7.47 -19.23
C PRO A 47 -1.21 -8.36 -18.20
N PHE A 48 -2.02 -7.78 -17.31
CA PHE A 48 -2.70 -8.50 -16.23
C PHE A 48 -4.20 -8.73 -16.48
N LYS A 49 -4.74 -8.34 -17.65
CA LYS A 49 -6.19 -8.39 -17.89
C LYS A 49 -6.82 -9.77 -17.70
N ASP A 50 -6.07 -10.81 -18.06
CA ASP A 50 -6.51 -12.21 -18.01
C ASP A 50 -6.08 -12.92 -16.72
N THR A 51 -5.37 -12.23 -15.82
CA THR A 51 -4.92 -12.77 -14.53
C THR A 51 -6.11 -13.18 -13.68
N LYS A 52 -6.02 -14.38 -13.11
CA LYS A 52 -6.96 -14.87 -12.10
C LYS A 52 -6.28 -14.83 -10.74
N ILE A 53 -6.95 -14.21 -9.78
CA ILE A 53 -6.57 -14.21 -8.37
C ILE A 53 -7.50 -15.16 -7.61
N HIS A 54 -6.98 -15.79 -6.56
CA HIS A 54 -7.67 -16.85 -5.79
C HIS A 54 -8.01 -16.44 -4.36
N LEU A 55 -7.64 -15.21 -3.99
CA LEU A 55 -7.91 -14.61 -2.69
C LEU A 55 -8.63 -13.28 -2.91
N GLY A 56 -9.49 -12.95 -1.98
CA GLY A 56 -10.37 -11.81 -2.04
C GLY A 56 -11.67 -12.06 -2.79
N PRO A 57 -12.50 -11.01 -2.96
CA PRO A 57 -12.28 -9.68 -2.37
C PRO A 57 -12.31 -9.74 -0.84
N GLY A 58 -11.40 -9.00 -0.21
CA GLY A 58 -11.25 -9.01 1.24
C GLY A 58 -10.76 -10.34 1.79
N LYS A 59 -11.44 -10.86 2.81
CA LYS A 59 -11.06 -12.14 3.45
C LYS A 59 -11.60 -13.38 2.75
N LEU A 60 -12.32 -13.24 1.65
CA LEU A 60 -12.90 -14.38 0.96
C LEU A 60 -11.84 -15.16 0.18
N VAL A 61 -12.13 -16.43 -0.09
CA VAL A 61 -11.37 -17.27 -1.02
C VAL A 61 -12.25 -17.47 -2.25
N THR A 62 -12.04 -16.66 -3.27
CA THR A 62 -12.79 -16.75 -4.54
C THR A 62 -11.83 -16.68 -5.72
N THR A 63 -12.26 -17.16 -6.89
CA THR A 63 -11.48 -17.02 -8.12
C THR A 63 -12.11 -15.98 -9.02
N HIS A 64 -11.39 -14.88 -9.27
CA HIS A 64 -11.88 -13.76 -10.06
C HIS A 64 -10.74 -13.02 -10.78
N CYS A 65 -11.09 -12.07 -11.63
CA CYS A 65 -10.14 -11.16 -12.27
C CYS A 65 -9.61 -10.12 -11.27
N ILE A 66 -8.56 -9.39 -11.64
CA ILE A 66 -8.17 -8.17 -10.91
C ILE A 66 -9.24 -7.10 -11.15
N VAL A 67 -9.78 -6.54 -10.08
CA VAL A 67 -10.87 -5.55 -10.12
C VAL A 67 -10.33 -4.19 -9.69
N ARG A 68 -10.60 -3.15 -10.49
CA ARG A 68 -10.25 -1.77 -10.19
C ARG A 68 -11.48 -0.87 -10.20
N GLY A 69 -11.33 0.36 -9.74
CA GLY A 69 -12.33 1.42 -9.79
C GLY A 69 -11.63 2.76 -9.63
N ILE A 70 -10.89 3.18 -10.66
CA ILE A 70 -9.98 4.32 -10.59
C ILE A 70 -10.78 5.61 -10.35
N SER A 71 -10.40 6.34 -9.30
CA SER A 71 -11.04 7.57 -8.87
C SER A 71 -10.02 8.64 -8.49
N GLU A 72 -10.28 9.87 -8.91
CA GLU A 72 -9.44 11.03 -8.61
C GLU A 72 -9.83 11.71 -7.27
N GLY A 73 -10.78 11.16 -6.53
CA GLY A 73 -11.34 11.78 -5.32
C GLY A 73 -10.30 12.05 -4.23
N THR A 74 -9.27 11.21 -4.14
CA THR A 74 -8.19 11.31 -3.15
C THR A 74 -6.91 11.92 -3.71
N ARG A 75 -6.92 12.46 -4.94
CA ARG A 75 -5.71 12.96 -5.63
C ARG A 75 -4.88 13.97 -4.85
N ARG A 76 -5.52 14.76 -3.98
CA ARG A 76 -4.86 15.76 -3.14
C ARG A 76 -3.82 15.13 -2.20
N GLY A 77 -4.06 13.90 -1.76
CA GLY A 77 -3.16 13.14 -0.90
C GLY A 77 -1.87 12.68 -1.59
N MET A 78 -1.79 12.60 -2.93
CA MET A 78 -0.60 12.08 -3.63
C MET A 78 0.22 13.16 -4.34
N THR A 79 0.06 14.43 -3.98
CA THR A 79 0.86 15.50 -4.57
C THR A 79 2.29 15.50 -4.00
N SER A 80 3.28 15.88 -4.82
CA SER A 80 4.66 16.02 -4.35
C SER A 80 4.81 17.01 -3.19
N ALA A 81 3.99 18.07 -3.17
CA ALA A 81 3.94 19.02 -2.06
C ALA A 81 3.48 18.36 -0.76
N ASN A 82 2.47 17.49 -0.84
CA ASN A 82 1.98 16.75 0.34
C ASN A 82 3.01 15.72 0.83
N VAL A 83 3.68 15.01 -0.08
CA VAL A 83 4.79 14.10 0.27
C VAL A 83 5.93 14.86 0.97
N ALA A 84 6.33 16.02 0.44
CA ALA A 84 7.34 16.86 1.06
C ALA A 84 6.91 17.38 2.44
N ALA A 85 5.64 17.73 2.61
CA ALA A 85 5.07 18.12 3.91
C ALA A 85 5.12 16.97 4.93
N VAL A 86 4.76 15.74 4.53
CA VAL A 86 4.85 14.56 5.41
C VAL A 86 6.29 14.35 5.90
N ILE A 87 7.28 14.38 5.00
CA ILE A 87 8.69 14.17 5.35
C ILE A 87 9.22 15.30 6.26
N SER A 88 8.91 16.56 5.94
CA SER A 88 9.46 17.72 6.67
C SER A 88 8.84 17.94 8.05
N LEU A 89 7.54 17.66 8.20
CA LEU A 89 6.81 17.87 9.45
C LEU A 89 6.94 16.70 10.44
N ALA A 90 7.39 15.53 9.99
CA ALA A 90 7.64 14.38 10.83
C ALA A 90 9.00 14.49 11.52
N GLY A 91 9.03 14.93 12.78
CA GLY A 91 10.25 14.97 13.58
C GLY A 91 10.66 13.62 14.18
N THR A 92 9.71 12.69 14.32
CA THR A 92 9.86 11.35 14.91
C THR A 92 9.14 10.32 14.03
N TYR A 93 9.51 9.05 14.18
CA TYR A 93 8.84 7.94 13.49
C TYR A 93 7.35 7.88 13.83
N GLU A 94 6.98 8.10 15.10
CA GLU A 94 5.58 8.19 15.53
C GLU A 94 4.79 9.20 14.70
N ARG A 95 5.36 10.38 14.47
CA ARG A 95 4.70 11.40 13.67
C ARG A 95 4.64 10.99 12.20
N LEU A 96 5.70 10.39 11.67
CA LEU A 96 5.74 9.90 10.29
C LEU A 96 4.64 8.85 10.04
N ARG A 97 4.61 7.76 10.82
CA ARG A 97 3.63 6.67 10.64
C ARG A 97 2.19 7.16 10.72
N VAL A 98 1.90 8.10 11.64
CA VAL A 98 0.57 8.69 11.76
C VAL A 98 0.24 9.56 10.54
N MET A 99 1.17 10.38 10.05
CA MET A 99 0.92 11.28 8.91
C MET A 99 0.72 10.51 7.58
N VAL A 100 1.48 9.43 7.38
CA VAL A 100 1.35 8.59 6.18
C VAL A 100 -0.07 8.06 6.00
N ASP A 101 -0.73 7.69 7.11
CA ASP A 101 -2.07 7.10 7.14
C ASP A 101 -3.20 8.08 7.44
N SER A 102 -2.92 9.21 8.11
CA SER A 102 -3.96 10.10 8.60
C SER A 102 -4.68 10.82 7.47
N PHE A 103 -6.00 10.63 7.41
CA PHE A 103 -6.90 11.40 6.52
C PHE A 103 -6.77 12.92 6.71
N ALA A 104 -6.41 13.36 7.93
CA ALA A 104 -6.24 14.77 8.26
C ALA A 104 -4.83 15.31 7.98
N ASN A 105 -3.80 14.44 7.87
CA ASN A 105 -2.40 14.87 7.92
C ASN A 105 -1.48 14.16 6.92
N GLY A 106 -1.90 14.05 5.66
CA GLY A 106 -1.07 13.51 4.59
C GLY A 106 -1.83 12.50 3.77
N MET A 107 -2.22 11.38 4.39
CA MET A 107 -3.00 10.31 3.75
C MET A 107 -2.34 9.77 2.48
N ILE A 108 -1.00 9.79 2.38
CA ILE A 108 -0.30 9.40 1.15
C ILE A 108 -0.48 7.89 0.86
N HIS A 109 -0.57 7.05 1.88
CA HIS A 109 -0.83 5.62 1.77
C HIS A 109 -2.29 5.37 1.39
N GLY A 110 -3.23 5.81 2.24
CA GLY A 110 -4.65 5.65 1.98
C GLY A 110 -5.13 6.27 0.65
N ALA A 111 -4.55 7.40 0.23
CA ALA A 111 -4.90 8.03 -1.05
C ALA A 111 -4.46 7.18 -2.25
N GLY A 112 -3.30 6.53 -2.19
CA GLY A 112 -2.82 5.62 -3.24
C GLY A 112 -3.75 4.43 -3.41
N HIS A 113 -4.07 3.75 -2.31
CA HIS A 113 -5.06 2.67 -2.30
C HIS A 113 -6.43 3.12 -2.83
N ALA A 114 -6.95 4.23 -2.31
CA ALA A 114 -8.28 4.72 -2.68
C ALA A 114 -8.40 5.22 -4.12
N THR A 115 -7.27 5.61 -4.73
CA THR A 115 -7.22 6.03 -6.13
C THR A 115 -7.48 4.88 -7.06
N VAL A 116 -6.88 3.72 -6.80
CA VAL A 116 -7.02 2.56 -7.69
C VAL A 116 -8.36 1.86 -7.47
N GLY A 117 -8.86 1.88 -6.22
CA GLY A 117 -10.12 1.24 -5.86
C GLY A 117 -10.04 -0.28 -6.00
N GLY A 118 -11.21 -0.94 -6.09
CA GLY A 118 -11.30 -2.39 -6.23
C GLY A 118 -10.49 -3.15 -5.19
N GLU A 119 -9.62 -4.06 -5.63
CA GLU A 119 -8.74 -4.80 -4.72
C GLU A 119 -7.82 -3.88 -3.93
N MET A 120 -7.22 -2.87 -4.57
CA MET A 120 -6.29 -1.95 -3.92
C MET A 120 -6.89 -1.21 -2.72
N LEU A 121 -8.19 -0.95 -2.67
CA LEU A 121 -8.79 -0.27 -1.52
C LEU A 121 -9.27 -1.23 -0.41
N ASN A 122 -9.19 -2.54 -0.63
CA ASN A 122 -9.49 -3.52 0.40
C ASN A 122 -8.20 -3.92 1.15
N ILE A 123 -8.11 -3.57 2.43
CA ILE A 123 -6.91 -3.78 3.25
C ILE A 123 -6.45 -5.24 3.36
N TYR A 124 -7.34 -6.21 3.12
CA TYR A 124 -7.00 -7.64 3.20
C TYR A 124 -6.54 -8.22 1.86
N SER A 125 -7.04 -7.68 0.74
CA SER A 125 -6.79 -8.22 -0.60
C SER A 125 -6.04 -7.26 -1.54
N ALA A 126 -5.58 -6.10 -1.06
CA ALA A 126 -4.86 -5.11 -1.86
C ALA A 126 -3.64 -5.69 -2.58
N GLY A 127 -2.90 -6.60 -1.93
CA GLY A 127 -1.75 -7.29 -2.52
C GLY A 127 -2.07 -8.14 -3.76
N ALA A 128 -3.34 -8.39 -4.08
CA ALA A 128 -3.75 -9.09 -5.29
C ALA A 128 -3.63 -8.22 -6.56
N ASP A 129 -3.60 -6.89 -6.43
CA ASP A 129 -3.29 -5.98 -7.54
C ASP A 129 -1.77 -5.71 -7.59
N PRO A 130 -1.08 -5.97 -8.71
CA PRO A 130 0.35 -5.70 -8.84
C PRO A 130 0.78 -4.26 -8.52
N LEU A 131 -0.13 -3.28 -8.63
CA LEU A 131 0.14 -1.89 -8.26
C LEU A 131 0.42 -1.71 -6.76
N PHE A 132 0.03 -2.67 -5.91
CA PHE A 132 0.35 -2.69 -4.49
C PHE A 132 1.86 -2.53 -4.25
N TYR A 133 2.66 -3.28 -4.99
CA TYR A 133 4.11 -3.32 -4.81
C TYR A 133 4.77 -1.99 -5.23
N LEU A 134 4.30 -1.35 -6.30
CA LEU A 134 4.80 -0.03 -6.70
C LEU A 134 4.38 1.06 -5.70
N HIS A 135 3.16 0.96 -5.18
CA HIS A 135 2.67 1.88 -4.16
C HIS A 135 3.52 1.80 -2.89
N HIS A 136 3.74 0.58 -2.38
CA HIS A 136 4.52 0.36 -1.17
C HIS A 136 6.02 0.62 -1.37
N ALA A 137 6.58 0.36 -2.55
CA ALA A 137 7.95 0.78 -2.87
C ALA A 137 8.10 2.31 -2.82
N ASN A 138 7.09 3.07 -3.25
CA ASN A 138 7.14 4.53 -3.12
C ASN A 138 6.92 5.02 -1.68
N LEU A 139 6.16 4.29 -0.85
CA LEU A 139 6.06 4.58 0.59
C LEU A 139 7.39 4.30 1.31
N ASP A 140 8.02 3.18 0.99
CA ASP A 140 9.35 2.83 1.47
C ASP A 140 10.39 3.88 1.04
N ARG A 141 10.34 4.34 -0.22
CA ARG A 141 11.14 5.49 -0.67
C ARG A 141 10.91 6.76 0.15
N VAL A 142 9.66 7.05 0.55
CA VAL A 142 9.35 8.20 1.42
C VAL A 142 9.94 8.01 2.81
N TRP A 143 9.85 6.80 3.38
CA TRP A 143 10.46 6.46 4.66
C TRP A 143 11.99 6.55 4.60
N TRP A 144 12.62 6.00 3.55
CA TRP A 144 14.05 6.10 3.30
C TRP A 144 14.52 7.56 3.21
N LYS A 145 13.82 8.41 2.44
CA LYS A 145 14.10 9.86 2.41
C LYS A 145 14.03 10.50 3.80
N TRP A 146 13.06 10.10 4.62
CA TRP A 146 12.89 10.62 5.97
C TRP A 146 14.04 10.21 6.89
N GLN A 147 14.48 8.94 6.81
CA GLN A 147 15.64 8.44 7.56
C GLN A 147 16.93 9.17 7.14
N GLN A 148 17.16 9.31 5.84
CA GLN A 148 18.36 9.95 5.28
C GLN A 148 18.49 11.43 5.62
N ALA A 149 17.40 12.11 6.01
CA ALA A 149 17.44 13.50 6.40
C ALA A 149 18.06 13.77 7.79
N ASP A 150 18.11 12.76 8.68
CA ASP A 150 18.84 12.81 9.97
C ASP A 150 19.17 11.36 10.42
N PRO A 151 20.10 10.67 9.75
CA PRO A 151 20.31 9.22 9.94
C PRO A 151 20.67 8.87 11.38
N GLU A 152 21.43 9.72 12.06
CA GLU A 152 21.86 9.52 13.46
C GLU A 152 20.66 9.38 14.41
N LYS A 153 19.58 10.12 14.17
CA LYS A 153 18.38 10.06 15.00
C LYS A 153 17.28 9.16 14.45
N ARG A 154 17.26 8.94 13.14
CA ARG A 154 16.09 8.38 12.43
C ARG A 154 16.28 6.99 11.88
N MET A 155 17.51 6.54 11.64
CA MET A 155 17.75 5.25 11.00
C MET A 155 17.07 4.11 11.76
N TYR A 156 17.18 4.11 13.09
CA TYR A 156 16.61 3.09 13.97
C TYR A 156 15.48 3.64 14.87
N ASP A 157 14.86 4.76 14.50
CA ASP A 157 13.69 5.29 15.20
C ASP A 157 12.46 4.46 14.84
N VAL A 158 11.80 3.90 15.85
CA VAL A 158 10.62 3.06 15.69
C VAL A 158 9.69 3.25 16.89
N SER A 159 8.38 3.23 16.63
CA SER A 159 7.34 3.38 17.65
C SER A 159 6.01 2.83 17.16
N GLY A 160 5.06 2.72 18.09
CA GLY A 160 3.70 2.26 17.81
C GLY A 160 3.46 0.85 18.33
N PRO A 161 2.19 0.45 18.42
CA PRO A 161 1.84 -0.83 19.01
C PRO A 161 2.14 -2.00 18.07
N THR A 162 2.50 -3.16 18.63
CA THR A 162 2.71 -4.42 17.89
C THR A 162 1.43 -4.95 17.23
N THR A 163 0.26 -4.50 17.71
CA THR A 163 -1.05 -4.88 17.17
C THR A 163 -1.97 -3.66 17.01
N GLN A 164 -2.92 -3.72 16.08
CA GLN A 164 -3.91 -2.66 15.91
C GLN A 164 -4.73 -2.45 17.20
N GLY A 165 -4.72 -1.24 17.75
CA GLY A 165 -5.39 -0.91 19.02
C GLY A 165 -4.70 -1.46 20.27
N GLY A 166 -3.53 -2.10 20.11
CA GLY A 166 -2.71 -2.58 21.20
C GLY A 166 -2.03 -1.46 21.99
N LYS A 167 -1.39 -1.84 23.10
CA LYS A 167 -0.60 -0.95 23.96
C LYS A 167 0.86 -1.37 24.12
N GLU A 168 1.20 -2.56 23.65
CA GLU A 168 2.57 -3.06 23.67
C GLU A 168 3.33 -2.42 22.52
N GLU A 169 4.33 -1.62 22.84
CA GLU A 169 5.14 -0.92 21.84
C GLU A 169 6.10 -1.88 21.15
N VAL A 170 6.25 -1.70 19.83
CA VAL A 170 7.25 -2.42 19.03
C VAL A 170 8.66 -2.00 19.46
N THR A 171 9.61 -2.93 19.35
CA THR A 171 11.03 -2.67 19.56
C THR A 171 11.83 -3.12 18.35
N LEU A 172 13.09 -2.70 18.27
CA LEU A 172 14.00 -3.15 17.21
C LEU A 172 14.21 -4.69 17.23
N ASP A 173 14.06 -5.33 18.39
CA ASP A 173 14.23 -6.78 18.53
C ASP A 173 12.92 -7.55 18.32
N PHE A 174 11.82 -6.85 18.00
CA PHE A 174 10.55 -7.48 17.64
C PHE A 174 10.73 -8.29 16.35
N MET A 175 10.27 -9.54 16.38
CA MET A 175 10.38 -10.46 15.25
C MET A 175 9.17 -10.33 14.33
N LEU A 176 9.44 -10.02 13.07
CA LEU A 176 8.46 -10.04 11.99
C LEU A 176 8.40 -11.47 11.43
N ASP A 177 7.22 -12.08 11.56
CA ASP A 177 6.95 -13.41 11.04
C ASP A 177 6.44 -13.32 9.60
N PHE A 178 7.10 -14.04 8.69
CA PHE A 178 6.74 -14.08 7.27
C PHE A 178 6.40 -15.51 6.83
N PRO A 179 5.39 -16.14 7.47
CA PRO A 179 5.04 -17.52 7.20
C PRO A 179 4.70 -17.68 5.71
N ALA A 180 5.33 -18.67 5.07
CA ALA A 180 5.22 -18.96 3.64
C ALA A 180 5.80 -17.92 2.65
N LEU A 181 6.33 -16.78 3.12
CA LEU A 181 6.88 -15.72 2.25
C LEU A 181 8.40 -15.58 2.34
N GLY A 182 9.01 -15.89 3.49
CA GLY A 182 10.45 -15.75 3.67
C GLY A 182 10.94 -16.12 5.07
N PRO A 183 12.23 -15.93 5.36
CA PRO A 183 12.75 -16.06 6.71
C PRO A 183 12.20 -14.94 7.62
N ASN A 184 12.07 -15.26 8.90
CA ASN A 184 11.74 -14.25 9.91
C ASN A 184 12.93 -13.31 10.10
N VAL A 185 12.63 -12.03 10.26
CA VAL A 185 13.61 -10.98 10.49
C VAL A 185 13.14 -10.11 11.64
N THR A 186 14.08 -9.54 12.38
CA THR A 186 13.79 -8.51 13.37
C THR A 186 13.52 -7.17 12.68
N VAL A 187 12.80 -6.29 13.35
CA VAL A 187 12.64 -4.89 12.89
C VAL A 187 14.01 -4.26 12.62
N ARG A 188 14.99 -4.49 13.51
CA ARG A 188 16.37 -3.99 13.37
C ARG A 188 17.01 -4.31 12.03
N GLU A 189 16.84 -5.53 11.53
CA GLU A 189 17.47 -6.02 10.30
C GLU A 189 16.93 -5.34 9.04
N ILE A 190 15.74 -4.74 9.10
CA ILE A 190 15.10 -4.10 7.94
C ILE A 190 15.03 -2.57 8.06
N MET A 191 15.62 -1.98 9.09
CA MET A 191 15.60 -0.52 9.27
C MET A 191 16.48 0.20 8.23
N ASP A 192 17.58 -0.41 7.78
CA ASP A 192 18.51 0.20 6.82
C ASP A 192 18.44 -0.54 5.48
N ALA A 193 17.80 0.08 4.49
CA ALA A 193 17.63 -0.49 3.14
C ALA A 193 18.97 -0.76 2.43
N GLY A 194 20.02 -0.01 2.78
CA GLY A 194 21.36 -0.17 2.21
C GLY A 194 22.12 -1.38 2.77
N GLN A 195 21.62 -1.99 3.85
CA GLN A 195 22.20 -3.19 4.46
C GLN A 195 21.43 -4.45 4.07
N ALA A 196 22.05 -5.61 4.27
CA ALA A 196 21.36 -6.89 4.15
C ALA A 196 20.20 -6.94 5.16
N PRO A 197 19.02 -7.46 4.79
CA PRO A 197 18.73 -8.22 3.57
C PRO A 197 18.34 -7.39 2.33
N GLY A 198 18.18 -6.06 2.46
CA GLY A 198 17.76 -5.18 1.36
C GLY A 198 18.85 -4.96 0.31
N CYS A 199 19.99 -4.38 0.74
CA CYS A 199 21.12 -4.00 -0.11
C CYS A 199 20.71 -3.18 -1.35
N PHE A 200 19.81 -2.21 -1.20
CA PHE A 200 19.36 -1.33 -2.29
C PHE A 200 19.27 0.13 -1.84
N GLU A 201 19.24 1.04 -2.81
CA GLU A 201 18.94 2.46 -2.61
C GLU A 201 17.92 2.92 -3.66
N TYR A 202 17.22 4.02 -3.35
CA TYR A 202 16.31 4.67 -4.29
C TYR A 202 17.00 5.79 -5.07
N ASP A 203 16.68 5.88 -6.36
CA ASP A 203 17.05 7.02 -7.20
C ASP A 203 16.15 8.26 -6.94
N TYR A 204 16.72 9.45 -7.09
CA TYR A 204 16.15 10.72 -6.60
C TYR A 204 16.15 11.88 -7.59
#